data_AF-A0A135V0E0-F1
#
_entry.id   AF-A0A135V0E0-F1
#
_cell.length_a   1.000
_cell.length_b   1.000
_cell.length_c   1.000
_cell.angle_alpha   90.00
_cell.angle_beta   90.00
_cell.angle_gamma   90.00
#
_symmetry.space_group_name_H-M   'P 1'
#
loop_
_entity.id
_entity.type
_entity.pdbx_description
1 polymer ?
#
loop_
_entity_poly.entity_id
_entity_poly.type
_entity_poly.pdbx_seq_one_letter_code
_entity_poly.pdbx_strand_id
1 'polypeptide(L)'
;MKLVLVSILANLANIQALAVPEPSNSYSISFLTNNADVDLVMDNVAKAGLKIFRVWGFNDVNAVPSGNQVWYQHPSASGSQINTGANGLQRLDAVVAAAEKKGVKLIIPLVNHWDDYGGMNAYVKAFGGSKETWYTNSQAQTQYQAYVRAVVSRYKNSPAIFAWELANEPRCKGCSTDVIFQWAQATSQFVKSLDVNHMVTLGDEGMGLPDDGSYPYQYGEGTDFVKNLGIKTLDFGTFHMYPDHWSVDLKTWSPG
;
A
#
# COMPACT_ATOMS: atom_id res chain seq x y z
N MET A 1 17.55 -15.50 -2.18
CA MET A 1 16.78 -15.44 -0.92
C MET A 1 16.21 -14.04 -0.82
N LYS A 2 14.88 -13.88 -0.81
CA LYS A 2 14.24 -12.56 -0.63
C LYS A 2 14.00 -12.32 0.85
N LEU A 3 14.11 -11.07 1.28
CA LEU A 3 13.68 -10.65 2.61
C LEU A 3 12.15 -10.75 2.69
N VAL A 4 11.60 -11.00 3.88
CA VAL A 4 10.16 -10.92 4.14
C VAL A 4 9.95 -9.92 5.29
N LEU A 5 9.06 -8.94 5.09
CA LEU A 5 8.73 -7.91 6.07
C LEU A 5 7.33 -8.18 6.64
N VAL A 6 7.21 -8.14 7.97
CA VAL A 6 5.92 -8.15 8.64
C VAL A 6 5.39 -6.72 8.68
N SER A 7 4.15 -6.50 8.23
CA SER A 7 3.44 -5.25 8.46
C SER A 7 2.28 -5.52 9.41
N ILE A 8 2.38 -4.99 10.63
CA ILE A 8 1.32 -5.04 11.62
C ILE A 8 0.62 -3.67 11.60
N LEU A 9 -0.66 -3.63 11.25
CA LEU A 9 -1.49 -2.44 11.42
C LEU A 9 -1.73 -2.24 12.92
N ALA A 10 -0.84 -1.49 13.57
CA ALA A 10 -1.14 -0.93 14.88
C ALA A 10 -2.11 0.24 14.71
N ASN A 11 -3.34 0.08 15.23
CA ASN A 11 -4.32 1.16 15.30
C ASN A 11 -3.77 2.24 16.25
N LEU A 12 -3.60 3.48 15.77
CA LEU A 12 -2.92 4.59 16.49
C LEU A 12 -3.72 5.17 17.68
N ALA A 13 -4.55 4.38 18.35
CA ALA A 13 -5.36 4.84 19.46
C ALA A 13 -4.63 4.86 20.82
N ASN A 14 -3.50 4.18 21.01
CA ASN A 14 -2.79 4.20 22.29
C ASN A 14 -1.26 4.05 22.11
N ILE A 15 -0.54 5.16 22.18
CA ILE A 15 0.90 5.14 22.47
C ILE A 15 1.03 4.87 23.97
N GLN A 16 1.28 3.61 24.34
CA GLN A 16 2.00 3.26 25.57
C GLN A 16 2.75 1.95 25.37
N ALA A 17 4.08 2.09 25.28
CA ALA A 17 5.12 1.08 25.55
C ALA A 17 5.13 -0.22 24.72
N LEU A 18 6.16 -0.40 23.89
CA LEU A 18 7.20 -1.45 24.02
C LEU A 18 7.94 -1.69 22.71
N ALA A 19 9.16 -2.22 22.86
CA ALA A 19 10.18 -2.38 21.86
C ALA A 19 10.01 -3.65 21.00
N VAL A 20 9.81 -3.46 19.71
CA VAL A 20 10.22 -4.33 18.57
C VAL A 20 10.45 -3.37 17.39
N PRO A 21 11.42 -3.57 16.47
CA PRO A 21 11.58 -2.67 15.33
C PRO A 21 10.49 -2.97 14.29
N GLU A 22 9.27 -2.54 14.62
CA GLU A 22 8.06 -2.62 13.79
C GLU A 22 8.06 -1.48 12.76
N PRO A 23 7.64 -1.69 11.51
CA PRO A 23 7.19 -0.58 10.70
C PRO A 23 5.93 -0.03 11.37
N SER A 24 6.01 1.15 12.00
CA SER A 24 4.78 1.82 12.42
C SER A 24 3.98 2.21 11.18
N ASN A 25 2.68 1.93 11.21
CA ASN A 25 1.76 2.23 10.13
C ASN A 25 1.01 3.51 10.50
N SER A 26 0.94 4.49 9.59
CA SER A 26 0.05 5.64 9.75
C SER A 26 -0.50 6.09 8.40
N TYR A 27 -1.77 5.78 8.14
CA TYR A 27 -2.44 6.25 6.92
C TYR A 27 -2.71 7.72 6.93
N SER A 28 -3.13 8.22 8.09
CA SER A 28 -3.69 9.55 8.23
C SER A 28 -2.65 10.65 8.04
N ILE A 29 -1.36 10.39 8.28
CA ILE A 29 -0.29 11.40 8.12
C ILE A 29 -0.26 11.99 6.71
N SER A 30 -0.51 11.17 5.68
CA SER A 30 -0.57 11.60 4.27
C SER A 30 -1.67 12.65 4.02
N PHE A 31 -2.69 12.70 4.87
CA PHE A 31 -3.87 13.54 4.68
C PHE A 31 -3.94 14.72 5.64
N LEU A 32 -2.98 14.86 6.56
CA LEU A 32 -2.86 16.04 7.41
C LEU A 32 -2.62 17.28 6.55
N THR A 33 -3.31 18.38 6.84
CA THR A 33 -3.21 19.65 6.09
C THR A 33 -2.26 20.67 6.72
N ASN A 34 -1.80 20.43 7.94
CA ASN A 34 -0.83 21.27 8.66
C ASN A 34 0.56 20.61 8.65
N ASN A 35 1.57 21.33 8.16
CA ASN A 35 2.94 20.82 8.08
C ASN A 35 3.57 20.62 9.47
N ALA A 36 3.20 21.43 10.47
CA ALA A 36 3.70 21.26 11.83
C ALA A 36 3.26 19.92 12.44
N ASP A 37 2.05 19.46 12.12
CA ASP A 37 1.53 18.17 12.58
C ASP A 37 2.25 17.00 11.89
N VAL A 38 2.55 17.14 10.59
CA VAL A 38 3.38 16.16 9.84
C VAL A 38 4.79 16.08 10.44
N ASP A 39 5.43 17.22 10.68
CA ASP A 39 6.76 17.28 11.28
C ASP A 39 6.75 16.69 12.70
N LEU A 40 5.72 16.97 13.50
CA LEU A 40 5.57 16.43 14.86
C LEU A 40 5.42 14.89 14.86
N VAL A 41 4.59 14.34 13.97
CA VAL A 41 4.45 12.88 13.84
C VAL A 41 5.79 12.26 13.43
N MET A 42 6.47 12.82 12.42
CA MET A 42 7.75 12.29 11.97
C MET A 42 8.86 12.42 13.02
N ASP A 43 8.84 13.48 13.82
CA ASP A 43 9.72 13.63 14.99
C ASP A 43 9.49 12.51 16.01
N ASN A 44 8.24 12.15 16.28
CA ASN A 44 7.92 11.08 17.21
C ASN A 44 8.35 9.71 16.67
N VAL A 45 8.16 9.45 15.37
CA VAL A 45 8.67 8.25 14.69
C VAL A 45 10.19 8.14 14.84
N ALA A 46 10.91 9.22 14.55
CA ALA A 46 12.36 9.24 14.65
C ALA A 46 12.87 9.11 16.10
N LYS A 47 12.24 9.80 17.06
CA LYS A 47 12.57 9.70 18.49
C LYS A 47 12.32 8.31 19.06
N ALA A 48 11.30 7.61 18.55
CA ALA A 48 11.05 6.21 18.89
C ALA A 48 12.08 5.24 18.28
N GLY A 49 13.02 5.73 17.46
CA GLY A 49 14.07 4.92 16.84
C GLY A 49 13.61 4.12 15.62
N LEU A 50 12.37 4.33 15.16
CA LEU A 50 11.81 3.63 14.01
C LEU A 50 12.48 4.09 12.71
N LYS A 51 12.87 3.13 11.86
CA LYS A 51 13.63 3.40 10.63
C LYS A 51 12.78 3.34 9.36
N ILE A 52 11.72 2.56 9.39
CA ILE A 52 10.80 2.36 8.27
C ILE A 52 9.40 2.74 8.76
N PHE A 53 8.67 3.51 7.97
CA PHE A 53 7.34 4.00 8.29
C PHE A 53 6.44 3.83 7.07
N ARG A 54 5.28 3.18 7.24
CA ARG A 54 4.37 2.89 6.14
C ARG A 54 3.23 3.92 6.11
N VAL A 55 3.07 4.59 4.97
CA VAL A 55 2.13 5.70 4.78
C VAL A 55 1.35 5.52 3.48
N TRP A 56 0.09 5.96 3.45
CA TRP A 56 -0.76 5.74 2.28
C TRP A 56 -0.38 6.70 1.15
N GLY A 57 -0.08 6.16 -0.02
CA GLY A 57 0.23 6.91 -1.24
C GLY A 57 -0.97 7.13 -2.14
N PHE A 58 -2.19 6.85 -1.66
CA PHE A 58 -3.45 6.95 -2.40
C PHE A 58 -4.52 7.68 -1.58
N ASN A 59 -5.45 8.32 -2.28
CA ASN A 59 -6.69 8.89 -1.75
C ASN A 59 -7.62 9.13 -2.94
N ASP A 60 -8.42 8.10 -3.26
CA ASP A 60 -9.27 8.03 -4.44
C ASP A 60 -10.70 8.48 -4.13
N VAL A 61 -11.28 9.30 -4.99
CA VAL A 61 -12.66 9.80 -4.84
C VAL A 61 -13.47 9.61 -6.12
N ASN A 62 -14.77 9.34 -5.99
CA ASN A 62 -15.69 9.35 -7.14
C ASN A 62 -16.43 10.69 -7.32
N ALA A 63 -16.23 11.64 -6.41
CA ALA A 63 -16.64 13.02 -6.55
C ALA A 63 -15.54 13.89 -5.96
N VAL A 64 -15.05 14.88 -6.72
CA VAL A 64 -14.05 15.82 -6.23
C VAL A 64 -14.67 16.60 -5.07
N PRO A 65 -14.10 16.54 -3.85
CA PRO A 65 -14.67 17.21 -2.69
C PRO A 65 -14.53 18.73 -2.82
N SER A 66 -15.41 19.47 -2.16
CA SER A 66 -15.35 20.93 -2.09
C SER A 66 -14.34 21.40 -1.02
N GLY A 67 -13.88 22.64 -1.16
CA GLY A 67 -12.97 23.27 -0.21
C GLY A 67 -11.59 22.62 -0.18
N ASN A 68 -11.01 22.51 1.03
CA ASN A 68 -9.63 22.08 1.24
C ASN A 68 -9.49 20.59 1.62
N GLN A 69 -10.54 19.79 1.46
CA GLN A 69 -10.46 18.35 1.75
C GLN A 69 -9.40 17.70 0.85
N VAL A 70 -8.59 16.83 1.44
CA VAL A 70 -7.50 16.15 0.72
C VAL A 70 -8.05 15.04 -0.15
N TRP A 71 -7.64 15.01 -1.41
CA TRP A 71 -7.89 13.94 -2.37
C TRP A 71 -6.74 13.91 -3.37
N TYR A 72 -6.31 12.72 -3.80
CA TYR A 72 -5.17 12.58 -4.71
C TYR A 72 -5.59 12.25 -6.13
N GLN A 73 -6.67 11.51 -6.29
CA GLN A 73 -7.14 11.11 -7.60
C GLN A 73 -8.67 10.99 -7.64
N HIS A 74 -9.22 11.35 -8.79
CA HIS A 74 -10.62 11.12 -9.13
C HIS A 74 -10.68 10.24 -10.40
N PRO A 75 -10.86 8.91 -10.28
CA PRO A 75 -11.10 8.04 -11.44
C PRO A 75 -12.48 8.34 -12.05
N SER A 76 -12.55 8.52 -13.37
CA SER A 76 -13.81 8.79 -14.08
C SER A 76 -13.78 8.30 -15.53
N ALA A 77 -14.89 7.71 -16.00
CA ALA A 77 -15.09 7.35 -17.40
C ALA A 77 -15.03 8.53 -18.37
N SER A 78 -15.36 9.74 -17.90
CA SER A 78 -15.37 10.97 -18.73
C SER A 78 -14.05 11.76 -18.68
N GLY A 79 -13.05 11.25 -17.94
CA GLY A 79 -11.75 11.90 -17.78
C GLY A 79 -11.34 11.96 -16.32
N SER A 80 -10.43 11.06 -15.93
CA SER A 80 -9.88 11.04 -14.58
C SER A 80 -8.97 12.24 -14.31
N GLN A 81 -8.83 12.60 -13.04
CA GLN A 81 -7.96 13.70 -12.59
C GLN A 81 -6.99 13.22 -11.51
N ILE A 82 -5.74 13.69 -11.55
CA ILE A 82 -4.74 13.51 -10.49
C ILE A 82 -4.45 14.88 -9.90
N ASN A 83 -4.75 15.06 -8.61
CA ASN A 83 -4.57 16.32 -7.92
C ASN A 83 -3.11 16.52 -7.50
N THR A 84 -2.40 17.40 -8.19
CA THR A 84 -1.02 17.80 -7.84
C THR A 84 -0.95 19.12 -7.06
N GLY A 85 -2.12 19.66 -6.67
CA GLY A 85 -2.25 20.90 -5.92
C GLY A 85 -2.04 20.76 -4.41
N ALA A 86 -2.33 21.84 -3.68
CA ALA A 86 -2.05 21.99 -2.25
C ALA A 86 -2.82 20.99 -1.35
N ASN A 87 -4.04 20.61 -1.72
CA ASN A 87 -4.83 19.56 -1.08
C ASN A 87 -4.72 18.21 -1.80
N GLY A 88 -3.74 18.05 -2.69
CA GLY A 88 -3.44 16.84 -3.42
C GLY A 88 -2.11 16.23 -3.00
N LEU A 89 -1.34 15.78 -3.99
CA LEU A 89 -0.03 15.15 -3.78
C LEU A 89 1.00 16.07 -3.08
N GLN A 90 0.78 17.39 -2.99
CA GLN A 90 1.63 18.26 -2.15
C GLN A 90 1.55 17.91 -0.65
N ARG A 91 0.49 17.24 -0.21
CA ARG A 91 0.42 16.71 1.17
C ARG A 91 1.38 15.53 1.35
N LEU A 92 1.48 14.65 0.36
CA LEU A 92 2.47 13.57 0.35
C LEU A 92 3.90 14.12 0.19
N ASP A 93 4.09 15.19 -0.59
CA ASP A 93 5.38 15.89 -0.69
C ASP A 93 5.88 16.33 0.70
N ALA A 94 4.98 16.86 1.55
CA ALA A 94 5.33 17.26 2.91
C ALA A 94 5.76 16.08 3.79
N VAL A 95 5.11 14.92 3.67
CA VAL A 95 5.48 13.70 4.40
C VAL A 95 6.84 13.18 3.97
N VAL A 96 7.10 13.12 2.66
CA VAL A 96 8.41 12.70 2.12
C VAL A 96 9.52 13.64 2.58
N ALA A 97 9.29 14.96 2.51
CA ALA A 97 10.27 15.95 2.98
C ALA A 97 10.54 15.85 4.49
N ALA A 98 9.52 15.56 5.30
CA ALA A 98 9.70 15.32 6.73
C ALA A 98 10.53 14.05 6.97
N ALA A 99 10.24 12.97 6.25
CA ALA A 99 10.98 11.71 6.34
C ALA A 99 12.47 11.89 5.96
N GLU A 100 12.76 12.64 4.89
CA GLU A 100 14.13 13.00 4.49
C GLU A 100 14.88 13.72 5.61
N LYS A 101 14.27 14.76 6.21
CA LYS A 101 14.88 15.53 7.31
C LYS A 101 15.21 14.67 8.52
N LYS A 102 14.42 13.62 8.77
CA LYS A 102 14.54 12.76 9.95
C LYS A 102 15.26 11.44 9.67
N GLY A 103 15.67 11.20 8.43
CA GLY A 103 16.33 9.95 8.02
C GLY A 103 15.44 8.71 8.16
N VAL A 104 14.12 8.88 8.10
CA VAL A 104 13.12 7.79 8.11
C VAL A 104 12.86 7.34 6.67
N LYS A 105 12.67 6.04 6.46
CA LYS A 105 12.37 5.45 5.15
C LYS A 105 10.88 5.12 5.03
N LEU A 106 10.30 5.29 3.85
CA LEU A 106 8.86 5.17 3.61
C LEU A 106 8.51 3.97 2.75
N ILE A 107 7.51 3.20 3.18
CA ILE A 107 6.77 2.26 2.30
C ILE A 107 5.48 2.95 1.87
N ILE A 108 5.23 2.99 0.57
CA ILE A 108 4.11 3.73 -0.02
C ILE A 108 3.27 2.80 -0.93
N PRO A 109 2.15 2.23 -0.42
CA PRO A 109 1.13 1.58 -1.26
C PRO A 109 0.47 2.57 -2.21
N LEU A 110 0.18 2.12 -3.42
CA LEU A 110 -0.30 2.97 -4.53
C LEU A 110 -1.80 2.85 -4.82
N VAL A 111 -2.49 1.87 -4.21
CA VAL A 111 -3.96 1.72 -4.22
C VAL A 111 -4.39 0.86 -3.03
N ASN A 112 -5.64 1.00 -2.57
CA ASN A 112 -6.22 0.09 -1.57
C ASN A 112 -6.96 -1.07 -2.22
N HIS A 113 -6.85 -2.28 -1.68
CA HIS A 113 -7.89 -3.28 -1.93
C HIS A 113 -9.22 -2.81 -1.33
N TRP A 114 -9.25 -2.41 -0.06
CA TRP A 114 -10.47 -2.00 0.64
C TRP A 114 -11.04 -0.66 0.17
N ASP A 115 -12.23 -0.32 0.64
CA ASP A 115 -12.97 0.85 0.17
C ASP A 115 -12.56 2.15 0.88
N ASP A 116 -11.79 2.06 1.96
CA ASP A 116 -11.25 3.22 2.67
C ASP A 116 -10.35 4.05 1.75
N TYR A 117 -10.66 5.33 1.67
CA TYR A 117 -10.05 6.28 0.73
C TYR A 117 -10.19 5.82 -0.74
N GLY A 118 -11.34 5.20 -1.05
CA GLY A 118 -11.80 4.84 -2.40
C GLY A 118 -11.37 3.46 -2.85
N GLY A 119 -10.05 3.24 -2.95
CA GLY A 119 -9.46 1.96 -3.34
C GLY A 119 -9.92 1.43 -4.70
N MET A 120 -9.78 0.11 -4.91
CA MET A 120 -10.21 -0.55 -6.14
C MET A 120 -11.70 -0.31 -6.45
N ASN A 121 -12.55 -0.12 -5.43
CA ASN A 121 -13.97 0.17 -5.64
C ASN A 121 -14.21 1.53 -6.32
N ALA A 122 -13.35 2.54 -6.07
CA ALA A 122 -13.44 3.81 -6.78
C ALA A 122 -13.20 3.65 -8.30
N TYR A 123 -12.28 2.76 -8.68
CA TYR A 123 -12.06 2.39 -10.08
C TYR A 123 -13.23 1.59 -10.66
N VAL A 124 -13.78 0.64 -9.91
CA VAL A 124 -14.96 -0.14 -10.34
C VAL A 124 -16.16 0.77 -10.60
N LYS A 125 -16.42 1.75 -9.73
CA LYS A 125 -17.49 2.75 -9.95
C LYS A 125 -17.26 3.60 -11.20
N ALA A 126 -16.01 3.87 -11.54
CA ALA A 126 -15.66 4.68 -12.71
C ALA A 126 -15.68 3.87 -14.02
N PHE A 127 -15.21 2.62 -14.01
CA PHE A 127 -14.89 1.85 -15.23
C PHE A 127 -15.66 0.53 -15.35
N GLY A 128 -16.57 0.25 -14.41
CA GLY A 128 -17.37 -0.97 -14.37
C GLY A 128 -16.62 -2.22 -13.90
N GLY A 129 -17.33 -3.35 -13.87
CA GLY A 129 -16.84 -4.64 -13.43
C GLY A 129 -17.01 -4.88 -11.91
N SER A 130 -16.14 -5.71 -11.36
CA SER A 130 -15.98 -6.00 -9.93
C SER A 130 -14.51 -5.84 -9.50
N LYS A 131 -14.23 -5.93 -8.19
CA LYS A 131 -12.86 -5.90 -7.65
C LYS A 131 -12.00 -7.04 -8.20
N GLU A 132 -12.59 -8.21 -8.44
CA GLU A 132 -11.91 -9.36 -9.02
C GLU A 132 -11.52 -9.10 -10.49
N THR A 133 -12.40 -8.44 -11.25
CA THR A 133 -12.10 -8.09 -12.65
C THR A 133 -11.24 -6.83 -12.79
N TRP A 134 -11.02 -6.07 -11.71
CA TRP A 134 -10.23 -4.83 -11.71
C TRP A 134 -8.80 -5.07 -12.22
N TYR A 135 -8.19 -6.19 -11.85
CA TYR A 135 -6.83 -6.58 -12.24
C TYR A 135 -6.64 -6.69 -13.76
N THR A 136 -7.72 -7.00 -14.50
CA THR A 136 -7.71 -7.16 -15.96
C THR A 136 -8.55 -6.11 -16.69
N ASN A 137 -9.20 -5.18 -15.98
CA ASN A 137 -9.95 -4.10 -16.60
C ASN A 137 -8.97 -3.06 -17.19
N SER A 138 -8.93 -2.97 -18.52
CA SER A 138 -7.96 -2.16 -19.24
C SER A 138 -8.07 -0.65 -18.92
N GLN A 139 -9.28 -0.12 -18.73
CA GLN A 139 -9.46 1.29 -18.37
C GLN A 139 -8.98 1.56 -16.94
N ALA A 140 -9.32 0.67 -16.00
CA ALA A 140 -8.88 0.78 -14.61
C ALA A 140 -7.36 0.68 -14.49
N GLN A 141 -6.74 -0.31 -15.14
CA GLN A 141 -5.28 -0.49 -15.12
C GLN A 141 -4.55 0.67 -15.82
N THR A 142 -5.09 1.21 -16.92
CA THR A 142 -4.51 2.39 -17.58
C THR A 142 -4.50 3.59 -16.63
N GLN A 143 -5.61 3.86 -15.94
CA GLN A 143 -5.68 4.95 -14.99
C GLN A 143 -4.78 4.71 -13.75
N TYR A 144 -4.74 3.48 -13.24
CA TYR A 144 -3.86 3.11 -12.14
C TYR A 144 -2.38 3.31 -12.51
N GLN A 145 -1.95 2.86 -13.69
CA GLN A 145 -0.58 3.10 -14.17
C GLN A 145 -0.26 4.59 -14.36
N ALA A 146 -1.24 5.41 -14.77
CA ALA A 146 -1.08 6.86 -14.80
C ALA A 146 -0.85 7.45 -13.41
N TYR A 147 -1.58 6.97 -12.40
CA TYR A 147 -1.40 7.37 -11.01
C TYR A 147 -0.05 6.93 -10.43
N VAL A 148 0.31 5.66 -10.62
CA VAL A 148 1.62 5.11 -10.26
C VAL A 148 2.74 5.96 -10.85
N ARG A 149 2.65 6.30 -12.15
CA ARG A 149 3.63 7.18 -12.79
C ARG A 149 3.71 8.56 -12.14
N ALA A 150 2.55 9.16 -11.82
CA ALA A 150 2.49 10.47 -11.18
C ALA A 150 3.16 10.47 -9.79
N VAL A 151 2.93 9.45 -8.97
CA VAL A 151 3.52 9.33 -7.63
C VAL A 151 5.01 8.97 -7.71
N VAL A 152 5.37 7.88 -8.40
CA VAL A 152 6.75 7.39 -8.47
C VAL A 152 7.69 8.44 -9.06
N SER A 153 7.27 9.13 -10.14
CA SER A 153 8.11 10.15 -10.78
C SER A 153 8.43 11.34 -9.87
N ARG A 154 7.59 11.63 -8.86
CA ARG A 154 7.84 12.71 -7.89
C ARG A 154 8.99 12.39 -6.94
N TYR A 155 9.10 11.13 -6.51
CA TYR A 155 9.99 10.76 -5.42
C TYR A 155 11.07 9.73 -5.80
N LYS A 156 11.19 9.33 -7.07
CA LYS A 156 12.18 8.33 -7.53
C LYS A 156 13.65 8.64 -7.21
N ASN A 157 13.97 9.90 -6.88
CA ASN A 157 15.33 10.33 -6.48
C ASN A 157 15.43 10.64 -4.97
N SER A 158 14.32 10.54 -4.23
CA SER A 158 14.29 10.84 -2.80
C SER A 158 14.94 9.69 -2.03
N PRO A 159 15.94 9.94 -1.18
CA PRO A 159 16.52 8.90 -0.35
C PRO A 159 15.57 8.40 0.74
N ALA A 160 14.42 9.05 0.96
CA ALA A 160 13.45 8.66 1.97
C ALA A 160 12.53 7.52 1.53
N ILE A 161 12.55 7.08 0.27
CA ILE A 161 11.74 5.94 -0.14
C ILE A 161 12.46 4.63 0.25
N PHE A 162 11.78 3.78 1.02
CA PHE A 162 12.20 2.39 1.24
C PHE A 162 11.77 1.53 0.06
N ALA A 163 10.46 1.54 -0.22
CA ALA A 163 9.86 0.72 -1.26
C ALA A 163 8.55 1.30 -1.80
N TRP A 164 8.32 1.07 -3.08
CA TRP A 164 7.00 1.16 -3.69
C TRP A 164 6.21 -0.11 -3.39
N GLU A 165 4.98 0.04 -2.92
CA GLU A 165 4.10 -1.09 -2.65
C GLU A 165 2.93 -1.07 -3.63
N LEU A 166 2.69 -2.18 -4.33
CA LEU A 166 1.75 -2.18 -5.45
C LEU A 166 0.33 -1.85 -4.97
N ALA A 167 -0.12 -2.50 -3.90
CA ALA A 167 -1.41 -2.23 -3.28
C ALA A 167 -1.36 -2.54 -1.78
N ASN A 168 -2.23 -1.91 -0.99
CA ASN A 168 -2.56 -2.39 0.34
C ASN A 168 -3.48 -3.61 0.22
N GLU A 169 -3.00 -4.77 0.69
CA GLU A 169 -3.76 -6.01 0.89
C GLU A 169 -4.53 -6.49 -0.36
N PRO A 170 -3.90 -6.58 -1.55
CA PRO A 170 -4.58 -7.02 -2.77
C PRO A 170 -5.14 -8.44 -2.62
N ARG A 171 -6.45 -8.59 -2.82
CA ARG A 171 -7.16 -9.87 -2.92
C ARG A 171 -7.98 -10.00 -4.20
N CYS A 172 -8.16 -11.22 -4.67
CA CYS A 172 -9.04 -11.59 -5.78
C CYS A 172 -9.86 -12.81 -5.34
N LYS A 173 -10.96 -12.56 -4.63
CA LYS A 173 -11.71 -13.62 -3.94
C LYS A 173 -12.26 -14.64 -4.94
N GLY A 174 -11.91 -15.91 -4.73
CA GLY A 174 -12.32 -17.03 -5.59
C GLY A 174 -11.66 -17.06 -6.97
N CYS A 175 -10.71 -16.17 -7.26
CA CYS A 175 -9.96 -16.17 -8.50
C CYS A 175 -8.88 -17.25 -8.51
N SER A 176 -8.39 -17.62 -9.71
CA SER A 176 -7.08 -18.27 -9.81
C SER A 176 -5.99 -17.35 -9.24
N THR A 177 -5.02 -17.93 -8.52
CA THR A 177 -3.85 -17.21 -7.99
C THR A 177 -2.97 -16.63 -9.10
N ASP A 178 -3.15 -17.08 -10.35
CA ASP A 178 -2.52 -16.48 -11.53
C ASP A 178 -2.92 -15.02 -11.76
N VAL A 179 -4.13 -14.62 -11.36
CA VAL A 179 -4.63 -13.25 -11.63
C VAL A 179 -3.75 -12.22 -10.92
N ILE A 180 -3.53 -12.38 -9.61
CA ILE A 180 -2.65 -11.48 -8.85
C ILE A 180 -1.20 -11.68 -9.26
N PHE A 181 -0.73 -12.91 -9.48
CA PHE A 181 0.66 -13.15 -9.88
C PHE A 181 1.03 -12.42 -11.18
N GLN A 182 0.19 -12.52 -12.22
CA GLN A 182 0.42 -11.86 -13.51
C GLN A 182 0.32 -10.35 -13.38
N TRP A 183 -0.69 -9.84 -12.67
CA TRP A 183 -0.85 -8.41 -12.42
C TRP A 183 0.35 -7.84 -11.64
N ALA A 184 0.79 -8.50 -10.58
CA ALA A 184 1.92 -8.08 -9.76
C ALA A 184 3.24 -8.11 -10.55
N GLN A 185 3.43 -9.12 -11.40
CA GLN A 185 4.59 -9.20 -12.29
C GLN A 185 4.63 -8.01 -13.27
N ALA A 186 3.55 -7.77 -14.00
CA ALA A 186 3.48 -6.65 -14.95
C ALA A 186 3.60 -5.28 -14.27
N THR A 187 2.93 -5.11 -13.13
CA THR A 187 2.92 -3.83 -12.40
C THR A 187 4.27 -3.54 -11.75
N SER A 188 4.92 -4.52 -11.14
CA SER A 188 6.27 -4.32 -10.58
C SER A 188 7.32 -4.05 -11.65
N GLN A 189 7.23 -4.70 -12.82
CA GLN A 189 8.06 -4.37 -13.99
C GLN A 189 7.85 -2.92 -14.43
N PHE A 190 6.59 -2.46 -14.46
CA PHE A 190 6.25 -1.09 -14.77
C PHE A 190 6.87 -0.11 -13.77
N VAL A 191 6.74 -0.34 -12.47
CA VAL A 191 7.36 0.50 -11.43
C VAL A 191 8.88 0.54 -11.59
N LYS A 192 9.54 -0.61 -11.78
CA LYS A 192 11.00 -0.68 -12.01
C LYS A 192 11.45 0.06 -13.28
N SER A 193 10.58 0.21 -14.29
CA SER A 193 10.88 1.02 -15.47
C SER A 193 10.85 2.53 -15.21
N LEU A 194 10.15 2.96 -14.16
CA LEU A 194 10.06 4.37 -13.74
C LEU A 194 11.17 4.74 -12.75
N ASP A 195 11.56 3.78 -11.92
CA ASP A 195 12.47 3.95 -10.80
C ASP A 195 13.35 2.70 -10.62
N VAL A 196 14.64 2.88 -10.87
CA VAL A 196 15.66 1.84 -10.76
C VAL A 196 16.38 1.84 -9.40
N ASN A 197 16.09 2.83 -8.54
CA ASN A 197 16.80 3.06 -7.29
C ASN A 197 16.15 2.32 -6.11
N HIS A 198 14.81 2.29 -6.08
CA HIS A 198 14.06 1.82 -4.93
C HIS A 198 13.56 0.38 -5.05
N MET A 199 13.30 -0.21 -3.88
CA MET A 199 12.68 -1.53 -3.82
C MET A 199 11.20 -1.46 -4.23
N VAL A 200 10.65 -2.61 -4.61
CA VAL A 200 9.24 -2.81 -4.94
C VAL A 200 8.74 -4.05 -4.21
N THR A 201 7.57 -3.97 -3.59
CA THR A 201 6.89 -5.07 -2.91
C THR A 201 5.40 -5.12 -3.28
N LEU A 202 4.74 -6.25 -3.01
CA LEU A 202 3.34 -6.46 -3.35
C LEU A 202 2.39 -5.74 -2.37
N GLY A 203 2.62 -5.91 -1.06
CA GLY A 203 1.74 -5.39 0.01
C GLY A 203 0.59 -6.33 0.38
N ASP A 204 0.69 -7.61 0.01
CA ASP A 204 -0.26 -8.65 0.36
C ASP A 204 -0.13 -9.09 1.83
N GLU A 205 -1.20 -9.73 2.31
CA GLU A 205 -1.30 -10.23 3.69
C GLU A 205 -0.54 -11.54 3.91
N GLY A 206 0.07 -12.11 2.86
CA GLY A 206 0.80 -13.37 2.92
C GLY A 206 -0.07 -14.63 2.83
N MET A 207 -1.32 -14.49 2.37
CA MET A 207 -2.24 -15.63 2.27
C MET A 207 -1.88 -16.61 1.15
N GLY A 208 -2.23 -17.88 1.34
CA GLY A 208 -1.97 -18.95 0.38
C GLY A 208 -0.55 -19.51 0.52
N LEU A 209 -0.36 -20.44 1.45
CA LEU A 209 0.90 -21.13 1.75
C LEU A 209 0.56 -22.57 2.15
N PRO A 210 1.34 -23.58 1.73
CA PRO A 210 1.11 -24.96 2.17
C PRO A 210 1.43 -25.12 3.67
N ASP A 211 0.40 -25.13 4.51
CA ASP A 211 0.52 -25.29 5.98
C ASP A 211 -0.74 -25.98 6.59
N ASP A 212 -1.10 -25.66 7.84
CA ASP A 212 -2.13 -26.27 8.69
C ASP A 212 -3.58 -26.25 8.15
N GLY A 213 -3.82 -25.59 7.03
CA GLY A 213 -5.13 -25.52 6.38
C GLY A 213 -6.10 -24.52 7.02
N SER A 214 -5.67 -23.71 7.99
CA SER A 214 -6.47 -22.59 8.48
C SER A 214 -6.67 -21.53 7.38
N TYR A 215 -7.72 -20.71 7.51
CA TYR A 215 -8.16 -19.79 6.45
C TYR A 215 -7.04 -18.93 5.82
N PRO A 216 -6.10 -18.33 6.58
CA PRO A 216 -5.02 -17.53 6.00
C PRO A 216 -4.07 -18.32 5.09
N TYR A 217 -3.90 -19.62 5.34
CA TYR A 217 -3.06 -20.49 4.51
C TYR A 217 -3.77 -20.98 3.24
N GLN A 218 -5.08 -20.79 3.14
CA GLN A 218 -5.86 -21.16 1.96
C GLN A 218 -5.66 -20.16 0.81
N TYR A 219 -5.91 -20.64 -0.41
CA TYR A 219 -5.75 -19.85 -1.64
C TYR A 219 -7.03 -19.08 -2.05
N GLY A 220 -8.05 -19.07 -1.20
CA GLY A 220 -9.40 -18.54 -1.52
C GLY A 220 -9.46 -17.04 -1.74
N GLU A 221 -8.48 -16.28 -1.25
CA GLU A 221 -8.36 -14.84 -1.48
C GLU A 221 -7.55 -14.50 -2.75
N GLY A 222 -7.21 -15.51 -3.56
CA GLY A 222 -6.60 -15.34 -4.89
C GLY A 222 -5.10 -15.03 -4.86
N THR A 223 -4.44 -15.25 -3.72
CA THR A 223 -2.98 -15.11 -3.56
C THR A 223 -2.33 -16.47 -3.34
N ASP A 224 -1.08 -16.59 -3.78
CA ASP A 224 -0.18 -17.69 -3.45
C ASP A 224 1.16 -17.05 -3.09
N PHE A 225 1.48 -17.01 -1.80
CA PHE A 225 2.61 -16.27 -1.28
C PHE A 225 3.94 -16.81 -1.82
N VAL A 226 4.10 -18.13 -1.89
CA VAL A 226 5.32 -18.77 -2.41
C VAL A 226 5.51 -18.42 -3.89
N LYS A 227 4.43 -18.45 -4.67
CA LYS A 227 4.44 -18.09 -6.09
C LYS A 227 4.73 -16.60 -6.30
N ASN A 228 4.13 -15.71 -5.52
CA ASN A 228 4.36 -14.27 -5.58
C ASN A 228 5.81 -13.91 -5.23
N LEU A 229 6.41 -14.59 -4.25
CA LEU A 229 7.84 -14.49 -3.94
C LEU A 229 8.74 -14.87 -5.14
N GLY A 230 8.25 -15.64 -6.10
CA GLY A 230 8.95 -15.97 -7.34
C GLY A 230 9.08 -14.81 -8.36
N ILE A 231 8.33 -13.70 -8.21
CA ILE A 231 8.33 -12.57 -9.16
C ILE A 231 9.63 -11.78 -9.04
N LYS A 232 10.50 -11.81 -10.07
CA LYS A 232 11.86 -11.23 -10.00
C LYS A 232 11.91 -9.72 -9.72
N THR A 233 10.86 -8.98 -10.05
CA THR A 233 10.77 -7.52 -9.88
C THR A 233 10.16 -7.08 -8.56
N LEU A 234 9.77 -8.02 -7.68
CA LEU A 234 9.49 -7.77 -6.28
C LEU A 234 10.74 -8.09 -5.46
N ASP A 235 11.27 -7.15 -4.69
CA ASP A 235 12.56 -7.31 -3.99
C ASP A 235 12.42 -8.06 -2.65
N PHE A 236 11.25 -7.95 -2.01
CA PHE A 236 10.93 -8.62 -0.75
C PHE A 236 9.45 -9.02 -0.72
N GLY A 237 9.09 -9.94 0.18
CA GLY A 237 7.70 -10.32 0.46
C GLY A 237 7.12 -9.58 1.64
N THR A 238 5.80 -9.49 1.70
CA THR A 238 5.05 -8.89 2.80
C THR A 238 4.04 -9.88 3.35
N PHE A 239 3.83 -9.87 4.65
CA PHE A 239 2.64 -10.49 5.24
C PHE A 239 2.12 -9.64 6.38
N HIS A 240 0.83 -9.77 6.64
CA HIS A 240 0.14 -9.10 7.73
C HIS A 240 -0.35 -10.15 8.73
N MET A 241 -0.85 -9.76 9.90
CA MET A 241 -1.32 -10.69 10.91
C MET A 241 -2.50 -10.11 11.69
N TYR A 242 -3.72 -10.60 11.41
CA TYR A 242 -4.95 -10.20 12.11
C TYR A 242 -5.80 -11.39 12.56
N PRO A 243 -5.37 -12.12 13.59
CA PRO A 243 -6.00 -13.37 14.03
C PRO A 243 -7.47 -13.23 14.40
N ASP A 244 -7.83 -12.14 15.09
CA ASP A 244 -9.21 -11.81 15.45
C ASP A 244 -10.11 -11.67 14.21
N HIS A 245 -9.60 -11.07 13.13
CA HIS A 245 -10.35 -10.89 11.89
C HIS A 245 -10.43 -12.17 11.07
N TRP A 246 -9.43 -13.03 11.18
CA TRP A 246 -9.35 -14.28 10.44
C TRP A 246 -10.02 -15.45 11.18
N SER A 247 -10.60 -15.19 12.36
CA SER A 247 -11.22 -16.21 13.21
C SER A 247 -10.25 -17.36 13.55
N VAL A 248 -8.98 -17.04 13.75
CA VAL A 248 -7.95 -18.00 14.21
C VAL A 248 -7.49 -17.61 15.61
N ASP A 249 -7.39 -18.58 16.52
CA ASP A 249 -6.91 -18.32 17.88
C ASP A 249 -5.38 -18.28 17.90
N LEU A 250 -4.83 -17.09 18.17
CA LEU A 250 -3.39 -16.84 18.35
C LEU A 250 -2.68 -17.84 19.26
N LYS A 251 -3.35 -18.28 20.33
CA LYS A 251 -2.76 -19.20 21.31
C LYS A 251 -2.58 -20.61 20.75
N THR A 252 -3.32 -20.95 19.70
CA THR A 252 -3.26 -22.26 19.02
C THR A 252 -2.59 -22.20 17.65
N TRP A 253 -2.50 -21.01 17.05
CA TRP A 253 -1.98 -20.77 15.70
C TRP A 253 -0.46 -20.53 15.66
N SER A 254 0.17 -20.13 16.77
CA SER A 254 1.64 -20.12 16.87
C SER A 254 2.12 -21.49 17.36
N PRO A 255 2.86 -22.28 16.54
CA PRO A 255 3.79 -23.23 17.14
C PRO A 255 4.79 -22.39 17.95
N GLY A 256 5.06 -22.81 19.19
CA GLY A 256 6.17 -22.25 19.96
C GLY A 256 7.52 -22.47 19.30
#